data_AF-A0A1X1HA76-F1
#
_entry.id   AF-A0A1X1HA76-F1
#
_cell.length_a   1.000
_cell.length_b   1.000
_cell.length_c   1.000
_cell.angle_alpha   90.00
_cell.angle_beta   90.00
_cell.angle_gamma   90.00
#
_symmetry.space_group_name_H-M   'P 1'
#
loop_
_entity.id
_entity.type
_entity.pdbx_description
1 polymer ?
#
loop_
_entity_poly.entity_id
_entity_poly.type
_entity_poly.pdbx_seq_one_letter_code
_entity_poly.pdbx_strand_id
1 'polypeptide(L)'
;MVDTGVNQSSWNTITRDVSTSTTGIGKLSDMRFSRTDLTPFTTFNDVLEHFNKSIVTLKNFTSSDALKMEQAGQNKIDDDTHEAGAIAAGAIASGGLRP
;
A
#
# COMPACT_ATOMS: atom_id res chain seq x y z
N MET A 1 -19.91 -19.66 -4.77
CA MET A 1 -19.18 -18.51 -4.19
C MET A 1 -19.74 -17.27 -4.88
N VAL A 2 -20.05 -16.19 -4.15
CA VAL A 2 -20.44 -14.92 -4.77
C VAL A 2 -19.27 -14.46 -5.64
N ASP A 3 -19.54 -14.02 -6.86
CA ASP A 3 -18.50 -13.51 -7.74
C ASP A 3 -18.13 -12.10 -7.26
N THR A 4 -16.93 -11.95 -6.73
CA THR A 4 -16.42 -10.65 -6.23
C THR A 4 -15.52 -10.06 -7.30
N GLY A 5 -15.66 -8.77 -7.60
CA GLY A 5 -14.86 -8.08 -8.61
C GLY A 5 -13.36 -8.01 -8.29
N VAL A 6 -12.97 -8.44 -7.09
CA VAL A 6 -11.59 -8.51 -6.61
C VAL A 6 -11.24 -9.96 -6.27
N ASN A 7 -10.13 -10.47 -6.84
CA ASN A 7 -9.48 -11.67 -6.35
C ASN A 7 -8.54 -11.28 -5.21
N GLN A 8 -8.93 -11.60 -3.97
CA GLN A 8 -8.21 -11.18 -2.77
C GLN A 8 -6.73 -11.61 -2.75
N SER A 9 -6.46 -12.86 -3.12
CA SER A 9 -5.09 -13.41 -3.07
C SER A 9 -4.17 -12.69 -4.05
N SER A 10 -4.63 -12.52 -5.30
CA SER A 10 -3.86 -11.82 -6.32
C SER A 10 -3.67 -10.35 -5.97
N TRP A 11 -4.72 -9.70 -5.45
CA TRP A 11 -4.66 -8.30 -5.03
C TRP A 11 -3.64 -8.09 -3.90
N ASN A 12 -3.73 -8.88 -2.84
CA ASN A 12 -2.80 -8.80 -1.71
C ASN A 12 -1.35 -9.13 -2.12
N THR A 13 -1.16 -9.99 -3.13
CA THR A 13 0.18 -10.27 -3.67
C THR A 13 0.74 -9.02 -4.33
N ILE A 14 -0.02 -8.38 -5.22
CA ILE A 14 0.41 -7.18 -5.95
C ILE A 14 0.72 -6.02 -4.99
N THR A 15 -0.14 -5.78 -4.00
CA THR A 15 0.08 -4.69 -3.02
C THR A 15 1.33 -4.93 -2.17
N ARG A 16 1.59 -6.18 -1.78
CA ARG A 16 2.82 -6.56 -1.06
C ARG A 16 4.06 -6.44 -1.91
N ASP A 17 3.99 -6.80 -3.18
CA ASP A 17 5.10 -6.62 -4.13
C ASP A 17 5.45 -5.13 -4.27
N VAL A 18 4.46 -4.24 -4.31
CA VAL A 18 4.68 -2.79 -4.27
C VAL A 18 5.37 -2.38 -2.97
N SER A 19 4.89 -2.81 -1.81
CA SER A 19 5.53 -2.50 -0.52
C SER A 19 6.99 -2.99 -0.47
N THR A 20 7.24 -4.21 -0.96
CA THR A 20 8.58 -4.83 -0.90
C THR A 20 9.55 -4.21 -1.90
N SER A 21 9.06 -3.69 -3.03
CA SER A 21 9.91 -3.03 -4.06
C SER A 21 10.80 -1.91 -3.51
N THR A 22 10.34 -1.22 -2.45
CA THR A 22 11.10 -0.12 -1.83
C THR A 22 12.01 -0.57 -0.69
N THR A 23 11.81 -1.77 -0.13
CA THR A 23 12.56 -2.25 1.05
C THR A 23 14.06 -2.35 0.79
N GLY A 24 14.44 -2.77 -0.42
CA GLY A 24 15.82 -2.91 -0.88
C GLY A 24 16.57 -1.59 -1.09
N ILE A 25 15.89 -0.44 -1.06
CA ILE A 25 16.54 0.87 -1.24
C ILE A 25 17.42 1.16 -0.02
N GLY A 26 18.74 0.99 -0.18
CA GLY A 26 19.73 1.26 0.86
C GLY A 26 19.89 2.75 1.13
N LYS A 27 20.20 3.09 2.39
CA LYS A 27 20.69 4.43 2.76
C LYS A 27 22.10 4.61 2.21
N LEU A 28 22.48 5.86 1.91
CA LEU A 28 23.88 6.18 1.66
C LEU A 28 24.69 6.00 2.94
N SER A 29 25.87 5.42 2.80
CA SER A 29 26.85 5.29 3.87
C SER A 29 27.17 6.67 4.46
N ASP A 30 27.43 6.71 5.77
CA ASP A 30 27.68 7.95 6.48
C ASP A 30 29.09 8.47 6.16
N MET A 31 29.21 9.24 5.07
CA MET A 31 30.46 9.85 4.57
C MET A 31 30.65 11.27 5.13
N ARG A 32 30.25 11.49 6.39
CA ARG A 32 30.26 12.84 6.99
C ARG A 32 31.68 13.37 7.10
N PHE A 33 31.89 14.60 6.64
CA PHE A 33 33.12 15.33 6.90
C PHE A 33 33.13 15.79 8.36
N SER A 34 34.14 15.38 9.13
CA SER A 34 34.16 15.52 10.59
C SER A 34 34.70 16.85 11.13
N ARG A 35 35.43 17.64 10.32
CA ARG A 35 36.15 18.86 10.77
C ARG A 35 36.30 19.90 9.66
N THR A 36 35.22 20.58 9.30
CA THR A 36 35.28 21.73 8.40
C THR A 36 34.06 22.62 8.60
N ASP A 37 34.28 23.93 8.64
CA ASP A 37 33.27 24.99 8.64
C ASP A 37 32.99 25.54 7.23
N LEU A 38 33.79 25.14 6.24
CA LEU A 38 33.59 25.51 4.85
C LEU A 38 32.22 25.01 4.35
N THR A 39 31.42 25.95 3.87
CA THR A 39 30.03 25.76 3.41
C THR A 39 29.82 24.56 2.47
N PRO A 40 30.68 24.27 1.48
CA PRO A 40 30.45 23.15 0.58
C PRO A 40 30.38 21.79 1.31
N PHE A 41 31.21 21.60 2.35
CA PHE A 41 31.29 20.32 3.07
C PHE A 41 30.18 20.16 4.11
N THR A 42 29.78 21.25 4.78
CA THR A 42 28.62 21.24 5.67
C THR A 42 27.33 21.01 4.88
N THR A 43 27.18 21.69 3.74
CA THR A 43 26.05 21.47 2.81
C THR A 43 25.97 20.02 2.33
N PHE A 44 27.12 19.39 2.01
CA PHE A 44 27.14 17.97 1.63
C PHE A 44 26.60 17.05 2.73
N ASN A 45 26.98 17.28 3.99
CA ASN A 45 26.46 16.51 5.13
C ASN A 45 24.93 16.65 5.24
N ASP A 46 24.39 17.86 5.05
CA ASP A 46 22.95 18.11 5.09
C ASP A 46 22.21 17.40 3.95
N VAL A 47 22.79 17.38 2.75
CA VAL A 47 22.23 16.67 1.59
C VAL A 47 22.19 15.17 1.83
N LEU A 48 23.27 14.57 2.36
CA LEU A 48 23.29 13.15 2.73
C LEU A 48 22.21 12.81 3.75
N GLU A 49 22.03 13.66 4.77
CA GLU A 49 21.01 13.46 5.79
C GLU A 49 19.60 13.55 5.20
N HIS A 50 19.32 14.57 4.38
CA HIS A 50 18.03 14.73 3.70
C HIS A 50 17.73 13.55 2.78
N PHE A 51 18.72 13.08 2.01
CA PHE A 51 18.54 11.92 1.14
C PHE A 51 18.15 10.66 1.93
N ASN A 52 18.87 10.38 3.01
CA ASN A 52 18.60 9.23 3.87
C ASN A 52 17.24 9.33 4.57
N LYS A 53 16.80 10.53 4.96
CA LYS A 53 15.45 10.79 5.47
C LYS A 53 14.39 10.52 4.41
N SER A 54 14.60 11.01 3.18
CA SER A 54 13.67 10.79 2.05
C SER A 54 13.48 9.31 1.72
N ILE A 55 14.53 8.48 1.79
CA ILE A 55 14.41 7.02 1.63
C ILE A 55 13.50 6.41 2.70
N VAL A 56 13.66 6.83 3.96
CA VAL A 56 12.80 6.33 5.06
C VAL A 56 11.35 6.76 4.84
N THR A 57 11.12 8.01 4.45
CA THR A 57 9.78 8.52 4.13
C THR A 57 9.14 7.73 3.00
N LEU A 58 9.86 7.48 1.91
CA LEU A 58 9.37 6.68 0.78
C LEU A 58 8.95 5.27 1.23
N LYS A 59 9.82 4.57 1.97
CA LYS A 59 9.53 3.22 2.49
C LYS A 59 8.27 3.19 3.35
N ASN A 60 8.15 4.14 4.28
CA ASN A 60 7.00 4.22 5.18
C ASN A 60 5.72 4.55 4.42
N PHE A 61 5.79 5.49 3.47
CA PHE A 61 4.65 5.86 2.63
C PHE A 61 4.16 4.66 1.82
N THR A 62 5.04 4.00 1.06
CA THR A 62 4.66 2.87 0.21
C THR A 62 4.11 1.69 1.01
N SER A 63 4.68 1.40 2.19
CA SER A 63 4.15 0.35 3.06
C SER A 63 2.76 0.69 3.60
N SER A 64 2.55 1.94 4.06
CA SER A 64 1.24 2.39 4.52
C SER A 64 0.19 2.38 3.41
N ASP A 65 0.59 2.78 2.20
CA ASP A 65 -0.29 2.83 1.03
C ASP A 65 -0.71 1.41 0.60
N ALA A 66 0.23 0.47 0.54
CA ALA A 66 -0.05 -0.93 0.24
C ALA A 66 -1.07 -1.55 1.22
N LEU A 67 -0.95 -1.26 2.53
CA LEU A 67 -1.91 -1.72 3.53
C LEU A 67 -3.32 -1.13 3.32
N LYS A 68 -3.41 0.15 2.95
CA LYS A 68 -4.69 0.78 2.60
C LYS A 68 -5.29 0.16 1.35
N MET A 69 -4.47 -0.19 0.37
CA MET A 69 -4.92 -0.90 -0.82
C MET A 69 -5.44 -2.30 -0.48
N GLU A 70 -4.74 -3.08 0.36
CA GLU A 70 -5.25 -4.37 0.88
C GLU A 70 -6.64 -4.20 1.52
N GLN A 71 -6.79 -3.18 2.37
CA GLN A 71 -8.08 -2.87 3.01
C GLN A 71 -9.16 -2.48 2.00
N ALA A 72 -8.83 -1.68 0.98
CA ALA A 72 -9.79 -1.31 -0.06
C ALA A 72 -10.28 -2.53 -0.85
N GLY A 73 -9.39 -3.50 -1.11
CA GLY A 73 -9.75 -4.77 -1.73
C GLY A 73 -10.73 -5.58 -0.86
N GLN A 74 -10.47 -5.64 0.46
CA GLN A 74 -11.40 -6.29 1.39
C GLN A 74 -12.76 -5.59 1.43
N ASN A 75 -12.78 -4.27 1.52
CA ASN A 75 -14.02 -3.50 1.52
C ASN A 75 -14.86 -3.80 0.28
N LYS A 76 -14.22 -3.92 -0.90
CA LYS A 76 -14.93 -4.26 -2.14
C LYS A 76 -15.53 -5.67 -2.12
N ILE A 77 -14.80 -6.66 -1.58
CA ILE A 77 -15.30 -8.03 -1.40
C ILE A 77 -16.52 -8.06 -0.49
N ASP A 78 -16.45 -7.31 0.61
CA ASP A 78 -17.54 -7.21 1.57
C ASP A 78 -18.75 -6.55 0.90
N ASP A 79 -18.56 -5.42 0.21
CA ASP A 79 -19.62 -4.71 -0.52
C ASP A 79 -20.31 -5.61 -1.57
N ASP A 80 -19.54 -6.32 -2.41
CA ASP A 80 -20.08 -7.23 -3.43
C ASP A 80 -20.89 -8.38 -2.81
N THR A 81 -20.42 -8.90 -1.67
CA THR A 81 -21.12 -9.97 -0.94
C THR A 81 -22.44 -9.47 -0.34
N HIS A 82 -22.44 -8.27 0.25
CA HIS A 82 -23.65 -7.66 0.80
C HIS A 82 -24.67 -7.36 -0.30
N GLU A 83 -24.24 -6.78 -1.44
CA GLU A 83 -25.11 -6.46 -2.57
C GLU A 83 -25.75 -7.71 -3.18
N ALA A 84 -24.96 -8.76 -3.42
CA ALA A 84 -25.47 -10.03 -3.91
C ALA A 84 -26.52 -10.66 -2.97
N GLY A 85 -26.28 -10.58 -1.65
CA GLY A 85 -27.23 -11.03 -0.64
C GLY A 85 -28.54 -10.24 -0.64
N ALA A 86 -28.45 -8.91 -0.78
CA ALA A 86 -29.62 -8.03 -0.85
C ALA A 86 -30.47 -8.30 -2.11
N ILE A 87 -29.84 -8.52 -3.26
CA ILE A 87 -30.54 -8.89 -4.50
C ILE A 87 -31.25 -10.24 -4.35
N ALA A 88 -30.56 -11.25 -3.80
CA ALA A 88 -31.16 -12.56 -3.57
C ALA A 88 -32.37 -12.49 -2.62
N ALA A 89 -32.26 -11.72 -1.53
CA ALA A 89 -33.36 -11.50 -0.60
C ALA A 89 -34.55 -10.77 -1.26
N GLY A 90 -34.28 -9.75 -2.08
CA GLY A 90 -35.31 -9.04 -2.85
C GLY A 90 -36.01 -9.93 -3.89
N ALA A 91 -35.27 -10.83 -4.55
CA ALA A 91 -35.83 -11.79 -5.49
C ALA A 91 -36.75 -12.82 -4.80
N ILE A 92 -36.39 -13.27 -3.60
CA ILE A 92 -37.23 -14.14 -2.78
C ILE A 92 -38.50 -13.40 -2.32
N ALA A 93 -38.36 -12.15 -1.84
CA ALA A 93 -39.48 -11.36 -1.35
C ALA A 93 -40.48 -10.95 -2.45
N SER A 94 -40.03 -10.82 -3.70
CA SER A 94 -40.88 -10.50 -4.86
C SER A 94 -41.54 -11.72 -5.52
N GLY A 95 -41.38 -12.93 -4.96
CA GLY A 95 -42.07 -14.13 -5.42
C GLY A 95 -41.50 -14.76 -6.69
N GLY A 96 -40.27 -14.39 -7.09
CA GLY A 96 -39.63 -14.84 -8.35
C GLY A 96 -39.13 -16.28 -8.38
N LEU A 97 -39.22 -17.03 -7.27
CA LEU A 97 -38.86 -18.45 -7.21
C LEU A 97 -40.12 -19.31 -7.29
N ARG A 98 -40.47 -19.73 -8.52
CA ARG A 98 -41.21 -20.99 -8.74
C ARG A 98 -40.18 -22.06 -9.15
N PRO A 99 -40.36 -23.32 -8.69
CA PRO A 99 -39.34 -24.37 -8.74
C PRO A 99 -38.84 -24.68 -10.15
#